data_AF-G9ZPY4-F1
#
_entry.id   AF-G9ZPY4-F1
#
_cell.length_a   1.000
_cell.length_b   1.000
_cell.length_c   1.000
_cell.angle_alpha   90.00
_cell.angle_beta   90.00
_cell.angle_gamma   90.00
#
_symmetry.space_group_name_H-M   'P 1'
#
loop_
_entity.id
_entity.type
_entity.pdbx_description
1 polymer ?
#
loop_
_entity_poly.entity_id
_entity_poly.type
_entity_poly.pdbx_seq_one_letter_code
_entity_poly.pdbx_strand_id
1 'polypeptide(L)'
;MLGDQLTIADILLFVRLVRFDLVYYFKDKLNKKRLTDFRNLWRYAKNLYQIPAFKKNTDFLAIKQHFFQVSENIEDFNHVLPVGPDTAKWEN
;
A
#
# COMPACT_ATOMS: atom_id res chain seq x y z
N MET A 1 12.92 -10.03 -8.74
CA MET A 1 14.00 -9.09 -8.36
C MET A 1 14.98 -9.91 -7.54
N LEU A 2 16.29 -9.79 -7.81
CA LEU A 2 17.41 -10.44 -7.08
C LEU A 2 17.41 -11.99 -6.92
N GLY A 3 16.81 -12.73 -7.85
CA GLY A 3 16.87 -14.20 -7.86
C GLY A 3 15.74 -14.86 -7.07
N ASP A 4 16.00 -16.06 -6.52
CA ASP A 4 14.98 -16.93 -5.91
C ASP A 4 14.83 -16.76 -4.39
N GLN A 5 15.60 -15.85 -3.78
CA GLN A 5 15.62 -15.61 -2.34
C GLN A 5 15.05 -14.24 -1.98
N LEU A 6 14.32 -14.19 -0.86
CA LEU A 6 13.84 -12.95 -0.28
C LEU A 6 15.01 -12.14 0.30
N THR A 7 15.04 -10.85 0.00
CA THR A 7 16.08 -9.89 0.43
C THR A 7 15.48 -8.66 1.10
N ILE A 8 16.34 -7.82 1.69
CA ILE A 8 15.94 -6.52 2.25
C ILE A 8 15.30 -5.63 1.19
N ALA A 9 15.74 -5.69 -0.06
CA ALA A 9 15.15 -4.92 -1.16
C ALA A 9 13.67 -5.24 -1.33
N ASP A 10 13.29 -6.51 -1.18
CA ASP A 10 11.90 -6.96 -1.31
C ASP A 10 11.04 -6.43 -0.16
N ILE A 11 11.59 -6.40 1.06
CA ILE A 11 10.95 -5.82 2.25
C ILE A 11 10.70 -4.32 2.04
N LEU A 12 11.74 -3.57 1.65
CA LEU A 12 11.65 -2.13 1.44
C LEU A 12 10.67 -1.78 0.32
N LEU A 13 10.69 -2.55 -0.76
CA LEU A 13 9.78 -2.37 -1.87
C LEU A 13 8.33 -2.67 -1.46
N PHE A 14 8.09 -3.79 -0.76
CA PHE A 14 6.76 -4.16 -0.30
C PHE A 14 6.10 -3.04 0.51
N VAL A 15 6.82 -2.42 1.44
CA VAL A 15 6.32 -1.34 2.29
C VAL A 15 5.81 -0.15 1.44
N ARG A 16 6.41 0.10 0.27
CA ARG A 16 5.93 1.13 -0.66
C ARG A 16 4.74 0.64 -1.49
N LEU A 17 4.80 -0.58 -2.01
CA LEU A 17 3.72 -1.15 -2.83
C LEU A 17 2.40 -1.26 -2.04
N VAL A 18 2.46 -1.74 -0.81
CA VAL A 18 1.26 -1.95 0.02
C VAL A 18 0.52 -0.63 0.33
N ARG A 19 1.24 0.50 0.35
CA ARG A 19 0.69 1.85 0.58
C ARG A 19 0.26 2.57 -0.70
N PHE A 20 0.63 2.05 -1.88
CA PHE A 20 0.52 2.78 -3.13
C PHE A 20 -0.92 3.15 -3.49
N ASP A 21 -1.80 2.16 -3.62
CA ASP A 21 -3.22 2.42 -3.96
C ASP A 21 -4.00 3.04 -2.80
N LEU A 22 -3.57 2.79 -1.55
CA LEU A 22 -4.26 3.25 -0.34
C LEU A 22 -4.05 4.74 -0.09
N VAL A 23 -2.85 5.24 -0.42
CA VAL A 23 -2.39 6.57 -0.04
C VAL A 23 -1.84 7.30 -1.25
N TYR A 24 -0.72 6.84 -1.81
CA TYR A 24 0.09 7.62 -2.74
C TYR A 24 -0.64 7.95 -4.04
N TYR A 25 -1.46 7.03 -4.54
CA TYR A 25 -2.28 7.23 -5.73
C TYR A 25 -3.18 8.47 -5.59
N PHE A 26 -3.82 8.65 -4.43
CA PHE A 26 -4.74 9.76 -4.18
C PHE A 26 -4.03 10.98 -3.57
N LYS A 27 -3.35 10.80 -2.43
CA LYS A 27 -2.72 11.87 -1.65
C LYS A 27 -1.58 12.56 -2.40
N ASP A 28 -0.70 11.78 -3.04
CA ASP A 28 0.50 12.30 -3.70
C ASP A 28 0.29 12.50 -5.21
N LYS A 29 -0.95 12.30 -5.69
CA LYS A 29 -1.33 12.46 -7.11
C LYS A 29 -0.53 11.56 -8.05
N LEU A 30 -0.02 10.42 -7.57
CA LEU A 30 0.64 9.39 -8.38
C LEU A 30 -0.41 8.53 -9.11
N ASN A 31 -1.33 9.18 -9.83
CA ASN A 31 -2.60 8.63 -10.25
C ASN A 31 -2.67 8.18 -11.71
N LYS A 32 -1.53 8.02 -12.39
CA LYS A 32 -1.50 7.55 -13.80
C LYS A 32 -2.08 6.13 -13.94
N LYS A 33 -1.73 5.24 -13.01
CA LYS A 33 -2.19 3.84 -12.92
C LYS A 33 -2.10 3.39 -11.47
N ARG A 34 -3.01 2.52 -11.05
CA ARG A 34 -2.96 1.85 -9.74
C ARG A 34 -1.92 0.75 -9.76
N LEU A 35 -1.43 0.32 -8.60
CA LEU A 35 -0.60 -0.87 -8.44
C LEU A 35 -1.24 -2.09 -9.10
N THR A 36 -2.55 -2.27 -8.91
CA THR A 36 -3.31 -3.39 -9.50
C THR A 36 -3.26 -3.45 -11.02
N ASP A 37 -3.03 -2.31 -11.68
CA ASP A 37 -2.99 -2.24 -13.14
C ASP A 37 -1.65 -2.75 -13.70
N PHE A 38 -0.64 -2.91 -12.84
CA PHE A 38 0.67 -3.46 -13.19
C PHE A 38 0.74 -4.95 -12.88
N ARG A 39 0.29 -5.81 -13.80
CA ARG A 39 0.19 -7.28 -13.61
C ARG A 39 1.36 -7.92 -12.86
N ASN A 40 2.60 -7.66 -13.27
CA ASN A 40 3.78 -8.27 -12.66
C ASN A 40 4.08 -7.72 -11.27
N LEU A 41 3.92 -6.40 -11.08
CA LEU A 41 4.19 -5.74 -9.80
C LEU A 41 3.10 -6.06 -8.77
N TRP A 42 1.85 -6.14 -9.23
CA TRP A 42 0.73 -6.56 -8.41
C TRP A 42 0.86 -8.01 -7.96
N ARG A 43 1.18 -8.93 -8.88
CA ARG A 43 1.45 -10.33 -8.53
C ARG A 43 2.59 -10.45 -7.53
N TYR A 44 3.67 -9.69 -7.76
CA TYR A 44 4.82 -9.66 -6.86
C TYR A 44 4.44 -9.17 -5.45
N ALA A 45 3.71 -8.06 -5.34
CA ALA A 45 3.22 -7.55 -4.06
C ALA A 45 2.31 -8.55 -3.34
N LYS A 46 1.38 -9.20 -4.07
CA LYS A 46 0.52 -10.25 -3.50
C LYS A 46 1.32 -11.44 -2.99
N ASN A 47 2.31 -11.92 -3.75
CA ASN A 47 3.13 -13.05 -3.32
C ASN A 47 3.85 -12.74 -1.99
N LEU A 48 4.37 -11.52 -1.82
CA LEU A 48 4.97 -11.10 -0.55
C LEU A 48 3.91 -10.97 0.55
N TYR A 49 2.75 -10.38 0.26
CA TYR A 49 1.65 -10.25 1.23
C TYR A 49 1.21 -11.60 1.80
N GLN A 50 1.20 -12.66 0.99
CA GLN A 50 0.79 -14.01 1.43
C GLN A 50 1.79 -14.67 2.39
N ILE A 51 3.02 -14.16 2.52
CA ILE A 51 3.95 -14.61 3.55
C ILE A 51 3.44 -14.13 4.92
N PRO A 52 3.28 -15.01 5.93
CA PRO A 52 2.63 -14.67 7.20
C PRO A 52 3.24 -13.44 7.91
N ALA A 53 4.55 -13.24 7.81
CA ALA A 53 5.23 -12.09 8.41
C ALA A 53 4.79 -10.76 7.79
N PHE A 54 4.60 -10.68 6.47
CA PHE A 54 4.13 -9.47 5.80
C PHE A 54 2.66 -9.21 6.09
N LYS A 55 1.82 -10.26 6.00
CA LYS A 55 0.38 -10.18 6.28
C LYS A 55 0.10 -9.66 7.68
N LYS A 56 0.68 -10.30 8.69
CA LYS A 56 0.46 -9.97 10.12
C LYS A 56 0.89 -8.56 10.49
N ASN A 57 1.80 -7.95 9.72
CA ASN A 57 2.34 -6.61 9.96
C ASN A 57 1.77 -5.55 9.00
N THR A 58 0.68 -5.86 8.28
CA THR A 58 0.01 -4.91 7.39
C THR A 58 -1.39 -4.62 7.88
N ASP A 59 -1.56 -3.48 8.56
CA ASP A 59 -2.86 -2.93 8.93
C ASP A 59 -3.25 -1.79 7.97
N PHE A 60 -4.18 -2.08 7.06
CA PHE A 60 -4.62 -1.10 6.07
C PHE A 60 -5.36 0.10 6.67
N LEU A 61 -6.09 -0.10 7.78
CA LEU A 61 -6.81 0.97 8.44
C LEU A 61 -5.83 1.91 9.14
N ALA A 62 -4.90 1.35 9.92
CA ALA A 62 -3.87 2.13 10.61
C ALA A 62 -2.99 2.94 9.62
N ILE A 63 -2.64 2.34 8.47
CA ILE A 63 -1.94 3.06 7.39
C ILE A 63 -2.75 4.28 6.94
N LYS A 64 -4.03 4.11 6.61
CA LYS A 64 -4.85 5.23 6.10
C LYS A 64 -5.04 6.30 7.18
N GLN A 65 -5.31 5.90 8.42
CA GLN A 65 -5.44 6.84 9.55
C GLN A 65 -4.17 7.67 9.72
N HIS A 66 -2.99 7.05 9.66
CA HIS A 66 -1.72 7.77 9.75
C HIS A 66 -1.57 8.83 8.65
N PHE A 67 -1.91 8.52 7.40
CA PHE A 67 -1.67 9.44 6.28
C PHE A 67 -2.77 10.50 6.06
N PHE A 68 -3.99 10.26 6.51
CA PHE A 68 -5.12 11.17 6.31
C PHE A 68 -5.54 11.89 7.60
N GLN A 69 -5.35 11.31 8.79
CA GLN A 69 -5.92 11.86 10.04
C GLN A 69 -4.89 12.46 11.01
N VAL A 70 -3.58 12.31 10.76
CA VAL A 70 -2.52 12.79 11.68
C VAL A 70 -1.97 14.18 11.33
N SER A 71 -2.31 14.75 10.16
CA SER A 71 -1.79 16.07 9.77
C SER A 71 -2.29 17.17 10.72
N GLU A 72 -1.36 17.90 11.34
CA GLU A 72 -1.64 19.07 12.20
C GLU A 72 -1.99 20.34 11.40
N ASN A 73 -1.83 20.32 10.07
CA ASN A 73 -2.21 21.43 9.20
C ASN A 73 -3.73 21.45 8.96
N ILE A 74 -4.41 22.34 9.67
CA ILE A 74 -5.86 22.61 9.60
C ILE A 74 -6.33 23.07 8.21
N GLU A 75 -5.44 23.63 7.39
CA GLU A 75 -5.76 24.12 6.04
C GLU A 75 -5.88 22.99 4.99
N ASP A 76 -5.44 21.77 5.31
CA ASP A 76 -5.64 20.60 4.47
C ASP A 76 -7.01 19.99 4.77
N PHE A 77 -7.91 19.98 3.79
CA PHE A 77 -9.26 19.38 3.83
C PHE A 77 -9.30 17.85 4.11
N ASN A 78 -8.24 17.24 4.64
CA ASN A 78 -7.96 15.82 4.50
C ASN A 78 -8.21 14.94 5.73
N HIS A 79 -8.89 15.41 6.79
CA HIS A 79 -9.29 14.54 7.91
C HIS A 79 -10.36 13.49 7.54
N VAL A 80 -10.89 13.54 6.30
CA VAL A 80 -11.77 12.51 5.76
C VAL A 80 -10.95 11.28 5.42
N LEU A 81 -11.24 10.17 6.10
CA LEU A 81 -10.67 8.87 5.77
C LEU A 81 -11.35 8.31 4.51
N PRO A 82 -10.64 8.14 3.38
CA PRO A 82 -11.27 7.55 2.18
C PRO A 82 -11.77 6.14 2.49
N VAL A 83 -12.93 5.73 1.98
CA VAL A 83 -13.43 4.36 2.19
C VAL A 83 -12.65 3.36 1.33
N GLY A 84 -12.44 3.70 0.05
CA GLY A 84 -11.66 2.87 -0.87
C GLY A 84 -10.14 2.94 -0.65
N PRO A 85 -9.36 2.25 -1.49
CA PRO A 85 -9.81 1.17 -2.39
C PRO A 85 -10.22 -0.08 -1.60
N ASP A 86 -10.91 -1.02 -2.26
CA ASP A 86 -11.19 -2.34 -1.67
C ASP A 86 -9.87 -3.09 -1.41
N THR A 87 -9.66 -3.48 -0.16
CA THR A 87 -8.48 -4.21 0.30
C THR A 87 -8.65 -5.73 0.25
N ALA A 88 -9.86 -6.25 0.06
CA ALA A 88 -10.11 -7.69 -0.06
C ALA A 88 -9.35 -8.33 -1.24
N LYS A 89 -9.00 -7.52 -2.25
CA LYS A 89 -8.12 -7.93 -3.36
C LYS A 89 -6.74 -8.44 -2.94
N TRP A 90 -6.26 -8.11 -1.73
CA TRP A 90 -5.00 -8.63 -1.19
C TRP A 90 -5.13 -10.06 -0.65
N GLU A 91 -6.34 -10.43 -0.23
CA GLU A 91 -6.67 -11.74 0.32
C GLU A 91 -6.92 -12.79 -0.77
N ASN A 92 -7.46 -12.35 -1.91
CA ASN A 92 -7.84 -13.18 -3.06
C ASN A 92 -6.74 -13.25 -4.14
#